data_AF-U6RPX1-F1
#
_entry.id   AF-U6RPX1-F1
#
_cell.length_a   1.000
_cell.length_b   1.000
_cell.length_c   1.000
_cell.angle_alpha   90.00
_cell.angle_beta   90.00
_cell.angle_gamma   90.00
#
_symmetry.space_group_name_H-M   'P 1'
#
loop_
_entity.id
_entity.type
_entity.pdbx_description
1 polymer ?
#
loop_
_entity_poly.entity_id
_entity_poly.type
_entity_poly.pdbx_seq_one_letter_code
_entity_poly.pdbx_strand_id
1 'polypeptide(L)'
;MSSNIFLIIALITTGIFVIQFILSIFFGDIDTEIDVDADISSVVSFKGLTHFGIGFGWYMYLAGHTDVANYIIGILIGLFFVLAVWFLYKKAYRLQQVNRSEKTDQLVGRESTIYFKHGDGKYTVQIKRDGAIREIDVVSESGKTYQTGDRTIITAYKDGILYIQ
;
A
#
# COMPACT_ATOMS: atom_id res chain seq x y z
N MET A 1 -42.74 -8.13 8.62
CA MET A 1 -41.91 -9.03 7.79
C MET A 1 -40.88 -8.30 6.91
N SER A 2 -40.82 -6.95 6.85
CA SER A 2 -39.86 -6.24 6.00
C SER A 2 -38.43 -6.17 6.56
N SER A 3 -38.26 -6.07 7.89
CA SER A 3 -36.93 -5.94 8.54
C SER A 3 -35.99 -7.12 8.24
N ASN A 4 -36.52 -8.35 8.15
CA ASN A 4 -35.71 -9.54 7.90
C ASN A 4 -35.01 -9.54 6.52
N ILE A 5 -35.60 -8.90 5.51
CA ILE A 5 -34.99 -8.79 4.18
C ILE A 5 -33.73 -7.92 4.25
N PHE A 6 -33.79 -6.80 4.97
CA PHE A 6 -32.63 -5.92 5.15
C PHE A 6 -31.52 -6.58 5.98
N LEU A 7 -31.90 -7.38 6.98
CA LEU A 7 -30.93 -8.19 7.72
C LEU A 7 -30.20 -9.18 6.81
N ILE A 8 -30.94 -9.88 5.94
CA ILE A 8 -30.34 -10.83 4.99
C ILE A 8 -29.36 -10.11 4.05
N ILE A 9 -29.76 -8.95 3.52
CA ILE A 9 -28.88 -8.12 2.67
C ILE A 9 -27.62 -7.70 3.44
N ALA A 10 -27.78 -7.22 4.67
CA ALA A 10 -26.68 -6.79 5.52
C ALA A 10 -25.70 -7.93 5.82
N LEU A 11 -26.22 -9.12 6.15
CA LEU A 11 -25.40 -10.29 6.45
C LEU A 11 -24.67 -10.83 5.22
N ILE A 12 -25.34 -10.92 4.05
CA ILE A 12 -24.71 -11.39 2.81
C ILE A 12 -23.58 -10.43 2.40
N THR A 13 -23.85 -9.13 2.40
CA THR A 13 -22.87 -8.11 1.98
C THR A 13 -21.70 -8.01 2.97
N THR A 14 -21.97 -8.09 4.28
CA THR A 14 -20.92 -8.18 5.31
C THR A 14 -20.11 -9.47 5.15
N GLY A 15 -20.75 -10.60 4.89
CA GLY A 15 -20.09 -11.89 4.69
C GLY A 15 -19.14 -11.88 3.49
N ILE A 16 -19.58 -11.37 2.34
CA ILE A 16 -18.74 -11.19 1.16
C ILE A 16 -17.53 -10.31 1.49
N PHE A 17 -17.75 -9.17 2.15
CA PHE A 17 -16.68 -8.27 2.56
C PHE A 17 -15.65 -8.94 3.48
N VAL A 18 -16.11 -9.69 4.50
CA VAL A 18 -15.22 -10.39 5.44
C VAL A 18 -14.39 -11.46 4.73
N ILE A 19 -15.01 -12.25 3.83
CA ILE A 19 -14.28 -13.25 3.04
C ILE A 19 -13.21 -12.56 2.17
N GLN A 20 -13.57 -11.49 1.46
CA GLN A 20 -12.63 -10.72 0.65
C GLN A 20 -11.49 -10.14 1.50
N PHE A 21 -11.80 -9.61 2.68
CA PHE A 21 -10.82 -9.05 3.60
C PHE A 21 -9.84 -10.11 4.12
N ILE A 22 -10.33 -11.28 4.53
CA ILE A 22 -9.49 -12.41 4.96
C ILE A 22 -8.59 -12.86 3.81
N LEU A 23 -9.16 -13.10 2.63
CA LEU A 23 -8.39 -13.51 1.46
C LEU A 23 -7.31 -12.49 1.09
N SER A 24 -7.61 -11.19 1.18
CA SER A 24 -6.65 -10.11 0.91
C SER A 24 -5.46 -10.13 1.89
N ILE A 25 -5.70 -10.38 3.18
CA ILE A 25 -4.63 -10.48 4.20
C ILE A 25 -3.72 -11.70 3.96
N PHE A 26 -4.30 -12.87 3.68
CA PHE A 26 -3.54 -14.12 3.62
C PHE A 26 -2.91 -14.41 2.27
N PHE A 27 -3.54 -14.00 1.17
CA PHE A 27 -3.08 -14.32 -0.18
C PHE A 27 -2.47 -13.14 -0.91
N GLY A 28 -2.55 -11.91 -0.38
CA GLY A 28 -1.80 -10.72 -0.82
C GLY A 28 -2.04 -10.22 -2.25
N ASP A 29 -2.58 -11.07 -3.12
CA ASP A 29 -2.57 -10.94 -4.59
C ASP A 29 -3.90 -11.41 -5.22
N ILE A 30 -4.94 -11.70 -4.42
CA ILE A 30 -6.31 -11.92 -4.95
C ILE A 30 -6.99 -10.56 -5.28
N ASP A 31 -6.28 -9.45 -5.09
CA ASP A 31 -6.74 -8.09 -5.40
C ASP A 31 -6.03 -7.45 -6.62
N THR A 32 -5.14 -8.16 -7.33
CA THR A 32 -4.36 -7.60 -8.45
C THR A 32 -4.83 -7.99 -9.86
N GLU A 33 -5.76 -8.95 -10.03
CA GLU A 33 -6.20 -9.39 -11.36
C GLU A 33 -7.71 -9.25 -11.63
N ILE A 34 -8.35 -8.24 -11.06
CA ILE A 34 -9.58 -7.66 -11.65
C ILE A 34 -9.36 -6.15 -11.73
N ASP A 35 -8.69 -5.75 -12.81
CA ASP A 35 -8.48 -4.39 -13.33
C ASP A 35 -9.12 -3.28 -12.47
N VAL A 36 -8.37 -2.81 -11.47
CA VAL A 36 -8.65 -1.57 -10.77
C VAL A 36 -7.86 -0.49 -11.49
N ASP A 37 -8.37 -0.08 -12.65
CA ASP A 37 -8.23 1.31 -13.04
C ASP A 37 -8.84 2.13 -11.89
N ALA A 38 -8.01 2.95 -11.26
CA ALA A 38 -8.35 3.85 -10.17
C ALA A 38 -9.25 5.01 -10.63
N ASP A 39 -10.20 4.71 -11.52
CA ASP A 39 -11.22 5.60 -12.02
C ASP A 39 -12.51 5.41 -11.24
N ILE A 40 -13.36 6.43 -11.34
CA ILE A 40 -14.69 6.57 -10.72
C ILE A 40 -15.57 5.31 -10.92
N SER A 41 -15.27 4.49 -11.93
CA SER A 41 -15.80 3.14 -12.16
C SER A 41 -15.66 2.20 -10.95
N SER A 42 -14.52 2.25 -10.23
CA SER A 42 -14.25 1.40 -9.06
C SER A 42 -15.19 1.67 -7.87
N VAL A 43 -15.67 2.90 -7.72
CA VAL A 43 -16.63 3.31 -6.67
C VAL A 43 -18.05 2.81 -6.99
N VAL A 44 -18.35 2.57 -8.28
CA VAL A 44 -19.61 2.01 -8.79
C VAL A 44 -19.47 0.51 -9.13
N SER A 45 -18.33 -0.11 -8.80
CA SER A 45 -18.06 -1.53 -9.06
C SER A 45 -18.83 -2.47 -8.13
N PHE A 46 -18.69 -3.79 -8.35
CA PHE A 46 -19.18 -4.82 -7.44
C PHE A 46 -18.74 -4.57 -5.98
N LYS A 47 -17.51 -4.06 -5.76
CA LYS A 47 -17.01 -3.69 -4.42
C LYS A 47 -17.80 -2.52 -3.84
N GLY A 48 -18.11 -1.49 -4.64
CA GLY A 48 -18.93 -0.35 -4.20
C GLY A 48 -20.32 -0.79 -3.75
N LEU A 49 -20.94 -1.71 -4.49
CA LEU A 49 -22.25 -2.27 -4.15
C LEU A 49 -22.24 -3.05 -2.82
N THR A 50 -21.18 -3.82 -2.54
CA THR A 50 -21.05 -4.54 -1.26
C THR A 50 -21.01 -3.57 -0.08
N HIS A 51 -20.19 -2.52 -0.16
CA HIS A 51 -20.08 -1.51 0.90
C HIS A 51 -21.37 -0.70 1.06
N PHE A 52 -22.03 -0.36 -0.06
CA PHE A 52 -23.36 0.25 -0.03
C PHE A 52 -24.36 -0.63 0.70
N GLY A 53 -24.42 -1.92 0.34
CA GLY A 53 -25.34 -2.89 0.93
C GLY A 53 -25.11 -3.12 2.43
N ILE A 54 -23.86 -3.03 2.89
CA ILE A 54 -23.53 -3.04 4.32
C ILE A 54 -24.18 -1.83 5.02
N GLY A 55 -23.89 -0.61 4.55
CA GLY A 55 -24.42 0.61 5.18
C GLY A 55 -25.94 0.70 5.11
N PHE A 56 -26.50 0.49 3.92
CA PHE A 56 -27.95 0.51 3.68
C PHE A 56 -28.69 -0.58 4.45
N GLY A 57 -28.21 -1.84 4.36
CA GLY A 57 -28.86 -3.00 4.96
C GLY A 57 -28.90 -2.92 6.49
N TRP A 58 -27.77 -2.58 7.12
CA TRP A 58 -27.71 -2.43 8.57
C TRP A 58 -28.57 -1.26 9.06
N TYR A 59 -28.55 -0.12 8.36
CA TYR A 59 -29.42 0.99 8.73
C TYR A 59 -30.90 0.62 8.62
N MET A 60 -31.35 0.09 7.48
CA MET A 60 -32.76 -0.27 7.28
C MET A 60 -33.23 -1.36 8.25
N TYR A 61 -32.35 -2.30 8.60
CA TYR A 61 -32.63 -3.29 9.64
C TYR A 61 -32.85 -2.66 11.01
N LEU A 62 -31.92 -1.80 11.44
CA LEU A 62 -31.96 -1.15 12.76
C LEU A 62 -33.07 -0.11 12.89
N ALA A 63 -33.34 0.64 11.81
CA ALA A 63 -34.42 1.60 11.76
C ALA A 63 -35.79 0.88 11.87
N GLY A 64 -35.93 -0.32 11.31
CA GLY A 64 -37.14 -1.14 11.43
C GLY A 64 -38.37 -0.56 10.69
N HIS A 65 -38.22 0.59 10.03
CA HIS A 65 -39.26 1.29 9.31
C HIS A 65 -38.95 1.34 7.80
N THR A 66 -39.99 1.22 6.97
CA THR A 66 -39.86 1.17 5.50
C THR A 66 -40.66 2.26 4.81
N ASP A 67 -40.81 3.41 5.45
CA ASP A 67 -41.33 4.62 4.84
C ASP A 67 -40.27 5.30 3.96
N VAL A 68 -40.73 6.20 3.09
CA VAL A 68 -39.88 6.87 2.09
C VAL A 68 -38.72 7.63 2.75
N ALA A 69 -38.93 8.22 3.93
CA ALA A 69 -37.87 8.96 4.61
C ALA A 69 -36.74 8.02 5.07
N ASN A 70 -37.08 6.87 5.66
CA ASN A 70 -36.08 5.88 6.05
C ASN A 70 -35.34 5.30 4.83
N TYR A 71 -36.00 5.06 3.69
CA TYR A 71 -35.28 4.67 2.47
C TYR A 71 -34.28 5.74 2.01
N ILE A 72 -34.65 7.02 2.03
CA ILE A 72 -33.74 8.12 1.67
C ILE A 72 -32.53 8.14 2.61
N ILE A 73 -32.75 8.06 3.92
CA ILE A 73 -31.67 8.06 4.90
C ILE A 73 -30.78 6.82 4.72
N GLY A 74 -31.38 5.65 4.49
CA GLY A 74 -30.64 4.43 4.23
C GLY A 74 -29.75 4.52 2.99
N ILE A 75 -30.26 5.11 1.90
CA ILE A 75 -29.47 5.36 0.68
C ILE A 75 -28.30 6.29 0.99
N LEU A 76 -28.54 7.39 1.74
CA LEU A 76 -27.49 8.31 2.13
C LEU A 76 -26.41 7.65 2.99
N ILE A 77 -26.80 6.78 3.93
CA ILE A 77 -25.87 6.04 4.78
C ILE A 77 -25.09 5.02 3.96
N GLY A 78 -25.74 4.29 3.04
CA GLY A 78 -25.08 3.38 2.12
C GLY A 78 -24.02 4.10 1.28
N LEU A 79 -24.37 5.25 0.68
CA LEU A 79 -23.43 6.07 -0.10
C LEU A 79 -22.29 6.62 0.75
N PHE A 80 -22.58 7.09 1.97
CA PHE A 80 -21.55 7.52 2.91
C PHE A 80 -20.57 6.39 3.22
N PHE A 81 -21.06 5.15 3.40
CA PHE A 81 -20.20 4.00 3.69
C PHE A 81 -19.25 3.69 2.52
N VAL A 82 -19.75 3.76 1.27
CA VAL A 82 -18.91 3.62 0.07
C VAL A 82 -17.80 4.68 0.06
N LEU A 83 -18.13 5.94 0.29
CA LEU A 83 -17.16 7.03 0.31
C LEU A 83 -16.16 6.90 1.47
N ALA A 84 -16.62 6.51 2.65
CA ALA A 84 -15.79 6.32 3.83
C ALA A 84 -14.73 5.24 3.58
N VAL A 85 -15.14 4.09 3.03
CA VAL A 85 -14.23 2.99 2.72
C VAL A 85 -13.28 3.36 1.57
N TRP A 86 -13.77 3.99 0.50
CA TRP A 86 -12.90 4.50 -0.57
C TRP A 86 -11.84 5.48 -0.03
N PHE A 87 -12.23 6.37 0.88
CA PHE A 87 -11.31 7.31 1.53
C PHE A 87 -10.25 6.59 2.38
N LEU A 88 -10.65 5.55 3.12
CA LEU A 88 -9.72 4.70 3.88
C LEU A 88 -8.73 4.01 2.95
N TYR A 89 -9.18 3.43 1.83
CA TYR A 89 -8.29 2.83 0.82
C TYR A 89 -7.29 3.84 0.27
N LYS A 90 -7.75 5.04 -0.10
CA LYS A 90 -6.87 6.11 -0.61
C LYS A 90 -5.82 6.53 0.42
N LYS A 91 -6.19 6.62 1.70
CA LYS A 91 -5.24 6.93 2.78
C LYS A 91 -4.25 5.79 3.01
N ALA A 92 -4.71 4.54 3.05
CA ALA A 92 -3.85 3.37 3.21
C ALA A 92 -2.84 3.26 2.07
N TYR A 93 -3.28 3.45 0.82
CA TYR A 93 -2.41 3.44 -0.35
C TYR A 93 -1.35 4.54 -0.29
N ARG A 94 -1.72 5.76 0.15
CA ARG A 94 -0.77 6.86 0.35
C ARG A 94 0.30 6.52 1.39
N LEU A 95 -0.07 5.82 2.47
CA LEU A 95 0.88 5.37 3.49
C LEU A 95 1.81 4.27 2.96
N GLN A 96 1.30 3.34 2.13
CA GLN A 96 2.13 2.32 1.49
C GLN A 96 3.12 2.91 0.48
N GLN A 97 2.73 3.94 -0.27
CA GLN A 97 3.63 4.59 -1.24
C GLN A 97 4.82 5.31 -0.60
N VAL A 98 4.72 5.79 0.65
CA VAL A 98 5.87 6.36 1.38
C VAL A 98 6.97 5.30 1.62
N ASN A 99 6.63 4.02 1.64
CA ASN A 99 7.55 2.90 1.78
C ASN A 99 8.08 2.34 0.44
N ARG A 100 7.88 3.01 -0.70
CA ARG A 100 8.57 2.60 -1.94
C ARG A 100 10.07 2.71 -1.71
N SER A 101 10.77 1.58 -1.71
CA SER A 101 12.22 1.52 -1.60
C SER A 101 12.84 2.37 -2.69
N GLU A 102 13.66 3.36 -2.31
CA GLU A 102 14.49 4.13 -3.21
C GLU A 102 15.21 3.18 -4.15
N LYS A 103 15.13 3.44 -5.45
CA LYS A 103 15.82 2.60 -6.44
C LYS A 103 17.33 2.78 -6.26
N THR A 104 18.09 1.73 -6.53
CA THR A 104 19.54 1.69 -6.25
C THR A 104 20.32 2.74 -7.05
N ASP A 105 19.85 3.12 -8.23
CA ASP A 105 20.39 4.21 -9.06
C ASP A 105 20.27 5.60 -8.40
N GLN A 106 19.27 5.81 -7.55
CA GLN A 106 19.08 7.07 -6.81
C GLN A 106 20.07 7.27 -5.66
N LEU A 107 20.94 6.28 -5.41
CA LEU A 107 22.00 6.36 -4.43
C LEU A 107 23.25 7.06 -4.97
N VAL A 108 23.36 7.23 -6.29
CA VAL A 108 24.47 7.96 -6.94
C VAL A 108 24.47 9.42 -6.48
N GLY A 109 25.64 9.93 -6.10
CA GLY A 109 25.85 11.28 -5.57
C GLY A 109 25.67 11.42 -4.07
N ARG A 110 25.29 10.36 -3.34
CA ARG A 110 25.17 10.38 -1.88
C ARG A 110 26.50 10.06 -1.19
N GLU A 111 26.75 10.72 -0.07
CA GLU A 111 27.82 10.34 0.85
C GLU A 111 27.52 9.00 1.52
N SER A 112 28.54 8.15 1.62
CA SER A 112 28.51 6.87 2.28
C SER A 112 29.75 6.70 3.15
N THR A 113 29.68 5.81 4.14
CA THR A 113 30.79 5.53 5.05
C THR A 113 31.21 4.07 4.92
N ILE A 114 32.49 3.80 4.81
CA ILE A 114 33.04 2.46 4.66
C ILE A 114 32.83 1.70 5.98
N TYR A 115 32.09 0.61 5.91
CA TYR A 115 31.80 -0.25 7.07
C TYR A 115 32.75 -1.44 7.10
N PHE A 116 32.86 -2.15 5.98
CA PHE A 116 33.68 -3.35 5.89
C PHE A 116 34.48 -3.39 4.58
N LYS A 117 35.70 -3.94 4.65
CA LYS A 117 36.59 -4.12 3.50
C LYS A 117 36.72 -5.61 3.21
N HIS A 118 36.30 -6.02 2.01
CA HIS A 118 36.38 -7.43 1.58
C HIS A 118 37.74 -7.78 0.94
N GLY A 119 38.40 -6.81 0.31
CA GLY A 119 39.58 -7.04 -0.54
C GLY A 119 39.27 -6.78 -2.01
N ASP A 120 40.29 -6.73 -2.86
CA ASP A 120 40.16 -6.55 -4.32
C ASP A 120 39.31 -5.34 -4.76
N GLY A 121 39.39 -4.25 -4.01
CA GLY A 121 38.63 -3.02 -4.29
C GLY A 121 37.13 -3.11 -3.99
N LYS A 122 36.65 -4.18 -3.32
CA LYS A 122 35.27 -4.35 -2.88
C LYS A 122 35.10 -3.94 -1.41
N TYR A 123 34.03 -3.20 -1.15
CA TYR A 123 33.71 -2.66 0.18
C TYR A 123 32.22 -2.76 0.44
N THR A 124 31.83 -2.83 1.71
CA THR A 124 30.45 -2.58 2.15
C THR A 124 30.40 -1.21 2.76
N VAL A 125 29.49 -0.36 2.28
CA VAL A 125 29.27 0.99 2.79
C VAL A 125 27.94 1.10 3.50
N GLN A 126 27.90 1.92 4.54
CA GLN A 126 26.69 2.40 5.17
C GLN A 126 26.22 3.68 4.48
N ILE A 127 24.99 3.65 3.98
CA ILE A 127 24.34 4.78 3.32
C ILE A 127 22.91 4.92 3.84
N LYS A 128 22.44 6.16 3.96
CA LYS A 128 21.04 6.41 4.27
C LYS A 128 20.20 6.09 3.04
N ARG A 129 19.36 5.06 3.13
CA ARG A 129 18.38 4.62 2.14
C ARG A 129 17.03 4.43 2.80
N ASP A 130 15.99 5.04 2.25
CA ASP A 130 14.62 5.02 2.82
C ASP A 130 14.55 5.57 4.25
N GLY A 131 15.37 6.57 4.57
CA GLY A 131 15.42 7.15 5.92
C GLY A 131 16.18 6.31 6.96
N ALA A 132 16.57 5.07 6.65
CA ALA A 132 17.35 4.19 7.50
C ALA A 132 18.79 4.04 6.98
N ILE A 133 19.73 3.70 7.86
CA ILE A 133 21.08 3.32 7.45
C ILE A 133 21.02 1.87 6.94
N ARG A 134 21.49 1.64 5.71
CA ARG A 134 21.61 0.31 5.11
C ARG A 134 23.04 0.05 4.68
N GLU A 135 23.43 -1.22 4.74
CA GLU A 135 24.71 -1.72 4.26
C GLU A 135 24.57 -2.19 2.81
N ILE A 136 25.43 -1.69 1.93
CA ILE A 136 25.40 -1.97 0.50
C ILE A 136 26.82 -2.23 -0.01
N ASP A 137 26.97 -3.25 -0.85
CA ASP A 137 28.26 -3.58 -1.46
C ASP A 137 28.57 -2.65 -2.64
N VAL A 138 29.81 -2.18 -2.69
CA VAL A 138 30.32 -1.23 -3.67
C VAL A 138 31.73 -1.62 -4.13
N VAL A 139 32.13 -1.08 -5.29
CA VAL A 139 33.46 -1.28 -5.87
C VAL A 139 34.16 0.07 -6.06
N SER A 140 35.45 0.15 -5.73
CA SER A 140 36.27 1.34 -5.96
C SER A 140 36.67 1.47 -7.43
N GLU A 141 36.35 2.60 -8.07
CA GLU A 141 36.78 2.91 -9.46
C GLU A 141 38.22 3.44 -9.52
N SER A 142 38.71 4.09 -8.47
CA SER A 142 39.97 4.84 -8.51
C SER A 142 41.22 4.03 -8.11
N GLY A 143 41.05 2.77 -7.74
CA GLY A 143 42.14 1.97 -7.14
C GLY A 143 42.57 2.49 -5.75
N LYS A 144 41.90 3.51 -5.22
CA LYS A 144 42.13 4.02 -3.87
C LYS A 144 41.70 2.97 -2.85
N THR A 145 42.57 2.79 -1.85
CA THR A 145 42.29 1.90 -0.73
C THR A 145 41.62 2.69 0.39
N TYR A 146 40.49 2.17 0.86
CA TYR A 146 39.73 2.74 1.97
C TYR A 146 39.90 1.92 3.25
N GLN A 147 39.78 2.59 4.39
CA GLN A 147 39.69 2.00 5.72
C GLN A 147 38.26 2.12 6.26
N THR A 148 37.89 1.24 7.21
CA THR A 148 36.62 1.37 7.93
C THR A 148 36.51 2.73 8.62
N GLY A 149 35.38 3.41 8.42
CA GLY A 149 35.12 4.77 8.90
C GLY A 149 35.38 5.87 7.86
N ASP A 150 36.06 5.58 6.75
CA ASP A 150 36.29 6.56 5.69
C ASP A 150 34.97 6.96 5.01
N ARG A 151 34.85 8.24 4.65
CA ARG A 151 33.73 8.75 3.85
C ARG A 151 34.07 8.73 2.37
N THR A 152 33.13 8.31 1.56
CA THR A 152 33.21 8.34 0.10
C THR A 152 31.85 8.71 -0.50
N ILE A 153 31.81 8.92 -1.81
CA ILE A 153 30.59 9.24 -2.56
C ILE A 153 30.38 8.14 -3.59
N ILE A 154 29.13 7.70 -3.74
CA ILE A 154 28.75 6.80 -4.83
C ILE A 154 28.80 7.58 -6.14
N THR A 155 29.72 7.22 -7.04
CA THR A 155 29.96 7.92 -8.32
C THR A 155 29.10 7.40 -9.45
N ALA A 156 28.81 6.10 -9.46
CA ALA A 156 28.09 5.48 -10.56
C ALA A 156 27.33 4.22 -10.12
N TYR A 157 26.33 3.86 -10.91
CA TYR A 157 25.64 2.57 -10.87
C TYR A 157 25.67 1.97 -12.27
N LYS A 158 26.39 0.85 -12.45
CA LYS A 158 26.56 0.17 -13.74
C LYS A 158 26.43 -1.33 -13.51
N ASP A 159 25.68 -2.01 -14.38
CA ASP A 159 25.53 -3.47 -14.35
C ASP A 159 25.11 -4.07 -12.99
N GLY A 160 24.30 -3.34 -12.22
CA GLY A 160 23.86 -3.78 -10.88
C GLY A 160 24.86 -3.50 -9.75
N ILE A 161 26.01 -2.90 -10.06
CA ILE A 161 27.09 -2.62 -9.11
C ILE A 161 27.18 -1.11 -8.88
N LEU A 162 27.27 -0.71 -7.61
CA LEU A 162 27.53 0.65 -7.21
C LEU A 162 29.04 0.88 -7.11
N TYR A 163 29.48 2.00 -7.65
CA TYR A 163 30.88 2.39 -7.65
C TYR A 163 31.09 3.58 -6.73
N ILE A 164 32.24 3.58 -6.06
CA ILE A 164 32.71 4.68 -5.23
C ILE A 164 34.00 5.24 -5.84
N GLN A 165 34.20 6.54 -5.64
CA GLN A 165 35.48 7.18 -5.97
C GLN A 165 36.60 6.60 -5.13
#